data_AF-A0A973L710-F1
#
_entry.id   AF-A0A973L710-F1
#
_cell.length_a   1.000
_cell.length_b   1.000
_cell.length_c   1.000
_cell.angle_alpha   90.00
_cell.angle_beta   90.00
_cell.angle_gamma   90.00
#
_symmetry.space_group_name_H-M   'P 1'
#
loop_
_entity.id
_entity.type
_entity.pdbx_description
1 polymer ?
#
loop_
_entity_poly.entity_id
_entity_poly.type
_entity_poly.pdbx_seq_one_letter_code
_entity_poly.pdbx_strand_id
1 'polypeptide(L)'
;MPGITPPTPYNWNVGDVASSSLLNAQLYNGLTFLLNPPYFFGYQLSATAQAIASSGGTFVTVVLDAELVDTEGGHSTTTNNSRYTCQIAGRYQVDGAVTFAATSTTGFRAAKFLLNGGSTVVGSETMLAASSFDTTARASTDVYLNVGDYIELQCLQNSAANPLNLTSNAALDYATHMRVRWIAAT
;
A
#
# COMPACT_ATOMS: atom_id res chain seq x y z
N MET A 1 11.71 -8.90 12.26
CA MET A 1 13.12 -8.49 12.24
C MET A 1 13.34 -7.84 10.89
N PRO A 2 13.56 -6.53 10.82
CA PRO A 2 13.72 -5.83 9.55
C PRO A 2 14.94 -6.38 8.79
N GLY A 3 14.88 -6.39 7.46
CA GLY A 3 16.04 -6.58 6.60
C GLY A 3 16.46 -8.04 6.37
N ILE A 4 15.58 -9.01 6.60
CA ILE A 4 15.85 -10.40 6.19
C ILE A 4 15.57 -10.51 4.69
N THR A 5 16.61 -10.83 3.93
CA THR A 5 16.50 -11.02 2.48
C THR A 5 15.70 -12.29 2.16
N PRO A 6 14.98 -12.33 1.02
CA PRO A 6 14.34 -13.55 0.55
C PRO A 6 15.35 -14.70 0.48
N PRO A 7 14.99 -15.91 0.92
CA PRO A 7 15.92 -17.04 0.92
C PRO A 7 16.32 -17.40 -0.51
N THR A 8 17.59 -17.74 -0.69
CA THR A 8 18.08 -18.38 -1.91
C THR A 8 18.16 -19.89 -1.65
N PRO A 9 17.27 -20.70 -2.25
CA PRO A 9 17.34 -22.15 -2.10
C PRO A 9 18.66 -22.68 -2.64
N TYR A 10 19.23 -23.65 -1.94
CA TYR A 10 20.44 -24.33 -2.36
C TYR A 10 20.14 -25.71 -2.89
N ASN A 11 20.76 -26.02 -4.03
CA ASN A 11 20.64 -27.32 -4.64
C ASN A 11 21.74 -28.25 -4.08
N TRP A 12 21.33 -29.18 -3.23
CA TRP A 12 22.24 -30.10 -2.55
C TRP A 12 22.81 -31.15 -3.51
N ASN A 13 24.12 -31.35 -3.45
CA ASN A 13 24.81 -32.41 -4.16
C ASN A 13 25.25 -33.52 -3.21
N VAL A 14 25.49 -34.70 -3.77
CA VAL A 14 26.06 -35.82 -3.01
C VAL A 14 27.43 -35.42 -2.49
N GLY A 15 27.62 -35.55 -1.18
CA GLY A 15 28.88 -35.19 -0.50
C GLY A 15 28.90 -33.77 0.08
N ASP A 16 27.85 -32.96 -0.11
CA ASP A 16 27.75 -31.65 0.53
C ASP A 16 27.70 -31.76 2.05
N VAL A 17 28.44 -30.88 2.73
CA VAL A 17 28.46 -30.79 4.20
C VAL A 17 27.55 -29.67 4.65
N ALA A 18 26.60 -29.99 5.54
CA ALA A 18 25.71 -29.02 6.17
C ALA A 18 26.46 -28.19 7.24
N SER A 19 27.16 -27.15 6.80
CA SER A 19 27.81 -26.21 7.71
C SER A 19 26.78 -25.37 8.48
N SER A 20 27.18 -24.83 9.63
CA SER A 20 26.36 -23.89 10.38
C SER A 20 25.98 -22.65 9.56
N SER A 21 26.87 -22.15 8.70
CA SER A 21 26.59 -21.04 7.79
C SER A 21 25.49 -21.38 6.79
N LEU A 22 25.54 -22.58 6.21
CA LEU A 22 24.57 -23.06 5.23
C LEU A 22 23.19 -23.27 5.86
N LEU A 23 23.16 -23.88 7.05
CA LEU A 23 21.92 -24.11 7.81
C LEU A 23 21.27 -22.80 8.28
N ASN A 24 22.06 -21.82 8.75
CA ASN A 24 21.52 -20.50 9.12
C ASN A 24 20.94 -19.78 7.90
N ALA A 25 21.64 -19.81 6.76
CA ALA A 25 21.19 -19.14 5.54
C ALA A 25 19.89 -19.75 4.97
N GLN A 26 19.78 -21.08 4.95
CA GLN A 26 18.67 -21.76 4.27
C GLN A 26 17.49 -22.06 5.18
N LEU A 27 17.75 -22.54 6.40
CA LEU A 27 16.69 -22.95 7.32
C LEU A 27 16.26 -21.78 8.18
N TYR A 28 17.18 -21.21 8.97
CA TYR A 28 16.80 -20.19 9.93
C TYR A 28 16.31 -18.91 9.24
N ASN A 29 17.12 -18.33 8.36
CA ASN A 29 16.73 -17.10 7.65
C ASN A 29 15.54 -17.35 6.72
N GLY A 30 15.54 -18.46 5.99
CA GLY A 30 14.45 -18.79 5.07
C GLY A 30 13.11 -19.01 5.77
N LEU A 31 13.08 -19.78 6.86
CA LEU A 31 11.86 -19.94 7.65
C LEU A 31 11.44 -18.64 8.32
N THR A 32 12.39 -17.86 8.85
CA THR A 32 12.08 -16.57 9.47
C THR A 32 11.44 -15.61 8.48
N PHE A 33 11.94 -15.56 7.24
CA PHE A 33 11.34 -14.78 6.17
C PHE A 33 9.93 -15.27 5.82
N LEU A 34 9.75 -16.58 5.64
CA LEU A 34 8.46 -17.17 5.26
C LEU A 34 7.39 -17.03 6.35
N LEU A 35 7.78 -17.04 7.62
CA LEU A 35 6.88 -16.87 8.75
C LEU A 35 6.50 -15.40 8.99
N ASN A 36 7.32 -14.46 8.52
CA ASN A 36 7.06 -13.03 8.67
C ASN A 36 7.56 -12.25 7.44
N PRO A 37 6.91 -12.43 6.27
CA PRO A 37 7.29 -11.72 5.05
C PRO A 37 6.97 -10.22 5.18
N PRO A 38 7.59 -9.36 4.35
CA PRO A 38 7.35 -7.92 4.39
C PRO A 38 5.87 -7.57 4.29
N TYR A 39 5.40 -6.78 5.26
CA TYR A 39 4.02 -6.33 5.34
C TYR A 39 3.93 -4.89 5.85
N PHE A 40 3.10 -4.11 5.17
CA PHE A 40 2.78 -2.74 5.54
C PHE A 40 1.27 -2.54 5.52
N PHE A 41 0.78 -1.76 6.49
CA PHE A 41 -0.57 -1.23 6.57
C PHE A 41 -0.49 0.20 7.11
N GLY A 42 -0.75 1.19 6.27
CA GLY A 42 -0.90 2.60 6.64
C GLY A 42 -2.30 3.11 6.39
N TYR A 43 -2.74 4.09 7.18
CA TYR A 43 -4.09 4.65 7.10
C TYR A 43 -4.15 6.11 7.52
N GLN A 44 -5.27 6.77 7.21
CA GLN A 44 -5.57 8.11 7.67
C GLN A 44 -6.13 8.10 9.09
N LEU A 45 -5.41 8.73 10.02
CA LEU A 45 -5.81 8.87 11.42
C LEU A 45 -6.15 10.32 11.81
N SER A 46 -5.52 11.33 11.18
CA SER A 46 -5.59 12.74 11.61
C SER A 46 -7.02 13.25 11.81
N ALA A 47 -7.20 14.06 12.86
CA ALA A 47 -8.43 14.80 13.11
C ALA A 47 -8.77 15.82 11.99
N THR A 48 -7.79 16.20 11.17
CA THR A 48 -8.02 16.99 9.95
C THR A 48 -8.00 16.07 8.75
N ALA A 49 -9.18 15.66 8.31
CA ALA A 49 -9.37 14.89 7.10
C ALA A 49 -8.74 15.57 5.88
N GLN A 50 -8.09 14.79 5.02
CA GLN A 50 -7.60 15.30 3.74
C GLN A 50 -8.78 15.69 2.86
N ALA A 51 -8.87 16.97 2.49
CA ALA A 51 -9.91 17.47 1.61
C ALA A 51 -9.50 17.34 0.12
N ILE A 52 -10.31 16.65 -0.67
CA ILE A 52 -10.08 16.40 -2.08
C ILE A 52 -10.98 17.30 -2.91
N ALA A 53 -10.37 18.29 -3.56
CA ALA A 53 -11.07 19.20 -4.48
C ALA A 53 -11.69 18.42 -5.64
N SER A 54 -12.79 18.95 -6.19
CA SER A 54 -13.35 18.38 -7.41
C SER A 54 -12.41 18.72 -8.55
N SER A 55 -11.91 17.70 -9.25
CA SER A 55 -10.98 17.91 -10.36
C SER A 55 -11.52 17.29 -11.63
N GLY A 56 -11.26 17.95 -12.76
CA GLY A 56 -11.60 17.47 -14.10
C GLY A 56 -10.72 16.31 -14.57
N GLY A 57 -10.35 15.39 -13.68
CA GLY A 57 -9.52 14.21 -13.99
C GLY A 57 -8.14 14.18 -13.31
N THR A 58 -7.80 15.15 -12.46
CA THR A 58 -6.50 15.19 -11.78
C THR A 58 -6.54 14.38 -10.48
N PHE A 59 -5.81 13.27 -10.44
CA PHE A 59 -5.64 12.47 -9.24
C PHE A 59 -4.79 13.19 -8.20
N VAL A 60 -5.16 13.04 -6.93
CA VAL A 60 -4.47 13.59 -5.77
C VAL A 60 -3.93 12.43 -4.94
N THR A 61 -2.68 12.52 -4.50
CA THR A 61 -2.08 11.49 -3.66
C THR A 61 -2.67 11.50 -2.26
N VAL A 62 -2.98 10.32 -1.75
CA VAL A 62 -3.54 10.08 -0.42
C VAL A 62 -2.42 10.13 0.62
N VAL A 63 -2.64 10.89 1.68
CA VAL A 63 -1.75 10.93 2.85
C VAL A 63 -2.07 9.75 3.78
N LEU A 64 -1.07 9.12 4.38
CA LEU A 64 -1.18 8.05 5.38
C LEU A 64 -0.37 8.47 6.60
N ASP A 65 -1.03 8.97 7.64
CA ASP A 65 -0.38 9.57 8.81
C ASP A 65 -0.33 8.65 10.03
N ALA A 66 -0.80 7.42 9.88
CA ALA A 66 -0.67 6.36 10.87
C ALA A 66 -0.35 5.02 10.23
N GLU A 67 0.22 4.13 11.05
CA GLU A 67 0.59 2.77 10.68
C GLU A 67 -0.07 1.79 11.66
N LEU A 68 -0.60 0.70 11.12
CA LEU A 68 -0.96 -0.47 11.91
C LEU A 68 0.23 -1.43 11.99
N VAL A 69 0.93 -1.61 10.86
CA VAL A 69 2.14 -2.43 10.74
C VAL A 69 3.06 -1.84 9.68
N ASP A 70 4.36 -1.84 9.93
CA ASP A 70 5.42 -1.66 8.93
C ASP A 70 6.61 -2.52 9.34
N THR A 71 6.71 -3.75 8.81
CA THR A 71 7.72 -4.71 9.27
C THR A 71 9.14 -4.35 8.87
N GLU A 72 9.30 -3.59 7.79
CA GLU A 72 10.60 -3.24 7.20
C GLU A 72 10.96 -1.76 7.35
N GLY A 73 10.06 -0.91 7.84
CA GLY A 73 10.30 0.53 7.93
C GLY A 73 10.29 1.22 6.57
N GLY A 74 9.43 0.77 5.66
CA GLY A 74 9.29 1.33 4.31
C GLY A 74 8.50 2.63 4.25
N HIS A 75 7.81 3.01 5.32
CA HIS A 75 6.95 4.19 5.38
C HIS A 75 7.37 5.15 6.50
N SER A 76 6.95 6.42 6.38
CA SER A 76 7.09 7.42 7.44
C SER A 76 5.76 8.16 7.57
N THR A 77 5.23 8.25 8.79
CA THR A 77 3.98 8.97 9.07
C THR A 77 4.07 10.50 8.93
N THR A 78 5.27 11.05 8.79
CA THR A 78 5.52 12.51 8.76
C THR A 78 6.26 13.01 7.54
N THR A 79 7.18 12.22 6.97
CA THR A 79 8.02 12.65 5.84
C THR A 79 7.70 11.84 4.61
N ASN A 80 7.17 12.48 3.56
CA ASN A 80 6.65 11.79 2.38
C ASN A 80 5.66 10.69 2.76
N ASN A 81 4.73 11.02 3.65
CA ASN A 81 3.76 10.10 4.24
C ASN A 81 2.65 9.65 3.27
N SER A 82 2.85 9.81 1.98
CA SER A 82 1.98 9.33 0.92
C SER A 82 2.43 8.02 0.29
N ARG A 83 3.63 7.53 0.64
CA ARG A 83 4.30 6.46 -0.09
C ARG A 83 4.87 5.38 0.82
N TYR A 84 4.73 4.13 0.38
CA TYR A 84 5.54 3.02 0.89
C TYR A 84 6.75 2.82 -0.03
N THR A 85 7.95 2.87 0.55
CA THR A 85 9.22 2.65 -0.15
C THR A 85 9.70 1.22 0.10
N CYS A 86 9.86 0.46 -0.96
CA CYS A 86 10.26 -0.92 -0.93
C CYS A 86 11.66 -1.10 -0.33
N GLN A 87 11.77 -1.94 0.72
CA GLN A 87 13.04 -2.28 1.37
C GLN A 87 13.61 -3.62 0.89
N ILE A 88 12.77 -4.50 0.33
CA ILE A 88 13.14 -5.83 -0.13
C ILE A 88 12.57 -6.06 -1.53
N ALA A 89 13.41 -6.30 -2.53
CA ALA A 89 12.94 -6.52 -3.89
C ALA A 89 12.03 -7.77 -4.00
N GLY A 90 10.99 -7.68 -4.83
CA GLY A 90 10.07 -8.79 -5.06
C GLY A 90 8.74 -8.35 -5.65
N ARG A 91 7.83 -9.31 -5.76
CA ARG A 91 6.43 -9.06 -6.10
C ARG A 91 5.62 -8.81 -4.83
N TYR A 92 4.77 -7.81 -4.91
CA TYR A 92 3.90 -7.37 -3.84
C TYR A 92 2.46 -7.33 -4.32
N GLN A 93 1.54 -7.82 -3.49
CA GLN A 93 0.13 -7.48 -3.60
C GLN A 93 -0.09 -6.15 -2.88
N VAL A 94 -0.67 -5.19 -3.58
CA VAL A 94 -1.01 -3.88 -3.04
C VAL A 94 -2.52 -3.66 -3.08
N ASP A 95 -3.09 -3.27 -1.94
CA ASP A 95 -4.52 -3.04 -1.78
C ASP A 95 -4.75 -1.67 -1.15
N GLY A 96 -5.65 -0.88 -1.72
CA GLY A 96 -5.94 0.46 -1.28
C GLY A 96 -7.45 0.69 -1.24
N ALA A 97 -7.90 1.44 -0.26
CA ALA A 97 -9.28 1.90 -0.17
C ALA A 97 -9.30 3.39 0.14
N VAL A 98 -10.04 4.15 -0.66
CA VAL A 98 -10.23 5.58 -0.46
C VAL A 98 -11.71 5.84 -0.23
N THR A 99 -12.04 6.34 0.95
CA THR A 99 -13.43 6.55 1.37
C THR A 99 -13.74 8.02 1.47
N PHE A 100 -14.66 8.48 0.62
CA PHE A 100 -15.07 9.88 0.48
C PHE A 100 -16.36 10.14 1.24
N ALA A 101 -16.40 11.25 1.98
CA ALA A 101 -17.58 11.69 2.71
C ALA A 101 -18.82 11.87 1.79
N ALA A 102 -19.98 11.45 2.29
CA ALA A 102 -21.27 11.47 1.58
C ALA A 102 -21.94 12.86 1.50
N THR A 103 -21.27 13.85 0.92
CA THR A 103 -21.83 15.22 0.80
C THR A 103 -22.35 15.57 -0.60
N SER A 104 -22.07 14.74 -1.61
CA SER A 104 -22.58 14.92 -2.97
C SER A 104 -22.81 13.58 -3.67
N THR A 105 -23.95 13.47 -4.36
CA THR A 105 -24.38 12.30 -5.15
C THR A 105 -23.98 12.39 -6.62
N THR A 106 -23.29 13.47 -7.01
CA THR A 106 -22.89 13.71 -8.40
C THR A 106 -21.50 13.15 -8.68
N GLY A 107 -21.34 12.66 -9.91
CA GLY A 107 -20.08 12.17 -10.44
C GLY A 107 -19.67 10.81 -9.88
N PHE A 108 -18.37 10.57 -9.88
CA PHE A 108 -17.72 9.34 -9.49
C PHE A 108 -16.60 9.61 -8.47
N ARG A 109 -16.14 8.52 -7.86
CA ARG A 109 -14.97 8.42 -6.99
C ARG A 109 -14.05 7.37 -7.58
N ALA A 110 -12.76 7.65 -7.66
CA ALA A 110 -11.80 6.72 -8.21
C ALA A 110 -10.58 6.59 -7.32
N ALA A 111 -9.96 5.42 -7.36
CA ALA A 111 -8.71 5.12 -6.69
C ALA A 111 -7.77 4.41 -7.68
N LYS A 112 -6.47 4.70 -7.58
CA LYS A 112 -5.44 4.03 -8.37
C LYS A 112 -4.12 4.00 -7.61
N PHE A 113 -3.20 3.18 -8.10
CA PHE A 113 -1.81 3.22 -7.65
C PHE A 113 -0.90 3.92 -8.65
N LEU A 114 0.10 4.60 -8.11
CA LEU A 114 1.17 5.25 -8.84
C LEU A 114 2.52 4.70 -8.35
N LEU A 115 3.34 4.23 -9.29
CA LEU A 115 4.71 3.78 -9.04
C LEU A 115 5.67 4.92 -9.35
N ASN A 116 6.57 5.19 -8.40
CA ASN A 116 7.66 6.17 -8.53
C ASN A 116 7.19 7.56 -8.99
N GLY A 117 5.98 7.98 -8.59
CA GLY A 117 5.44 9.31 -8.88
C GLY A 117 5.05 9.56 -10.34
N GLY A 118 5.11 8.55 -11.22
CA GLY A 118 4.85 8.76 -12.66
C GLY A 118 4.16 7.62 -13.40
N SER A 119 4.38 6.37 -13.00
CA SER A 119 3.85 5.20 -13.72
C SER A 119 2.55 4.71 -13.10
N THR A 120 1.45 4.76 -13.86
CA THR A 120 0.18 4.18 -13.39
C THR A 120 0.28 2.67 -13.36
N VAL A 121 -0.18 2.05 -12.27
CA VAL A 121 -0.26 0.59 -12.15
C VAL A 121 -1.69 0.14 -12.51
N VAL A 122 -1.81 -0.92 -13.31
CA VAL A 122 -3.12 -1.50 -13.67
C VAL A 122 -3.77 -2.07 -12.42
N GLY A 123 -5.03 -1.72 -12.15
CA GLY A 123 -5.74 -2.12 -10.92
C GLY A 123 -6.59 -1.02 -10.29
N SER A 124 -6.83 0.09 -11.00
CA SER A 124 -7.70 1.18 -10.58
C SER A 124 -9.18 0.80 -10.63
N GLU A 125 -9.98 1.36 -9.72
CA GLU A 125 -11.44 1.26 -9.73
C GLU A 125 -12.07 2.65 -9.80
N THR A 126 -13.29 2.70 -10.32
CA THR A 126 -14.16 3.88 -10.29
C THR A 126 -15.56 3.47 -9.85
N MET A 127 -16.12 4.25 -8.93
CA MET A 127 -17.41 4.03 -8.30
C MET A 127 -18.29 5.26 -8.50
N LEU A 128 -19.58 5.07 -8.76
CA LEU A 128 -20.55 6.16 -8.73
C LEU A 128 -20.73 6.67 -7.29
N ALA A 129 -20.99 7.97 -7.14
CA ALA A 129 -21.28 8.56 -5.83
C ALA A 129 -22.58 8.01 -5.24
N ALA A 130 -22.54 7.54 -4.00
CA ALA A 130 -23.72 7.11 -3.25
C ALA A 130 -24.51 8.31 -2.68
N SER A 131 -25.77 8.07 -2.30
CA SER A 131 -26.70 9.12 -1.85
C SER A 131 -26.87 9.25 -0.34
N SER A 132 -26.50 8.24 0.43
CA SER A 132 -26.79 8.18 1.88
C SER A 132 -25.64 7.68 2.73
N PHE A 133 -24.52 7.30 2.12
CA PHE A 133 -23.35 6.78 2.82
C PHE A 133 -22.07 7.09 2.05
N ASP A 134 -20.95 7.01 2.76
CA ASP A 134 -19.64 7.31 2.19
C ASP A 134 -19.32 6.37 1.03
N THR A 135 -18.69 6.92 0.00
CA THR A 135 -18.35 6.16 -1.21
C THR A 135 -16.90 5.72 -1.13
N THR A 136 -16.66 4.41 -1.17
CA THR A 136 -15.30 3.84 -1.18
C THR A 136 -14.93 3.37 -2.57
N ALA A 137 -13.84 3.89 -3.13
CA ALA A 137 -13.20 3.34 -4.32
C ALA A 137 -11.97 2.53 -3.88
N ARG A 138 -11.78 1.32 -4.43
CA ARG A 138 -10.64 0.48 -4.10
C ARG A 138 -9.65 0.41 -5.26
N ALA A 139 -8.41 0.09 -4.97
CA ALA A 139 -7.42 -0.27 -5.98
C ALA A 139 -6.73 -1.54 -5.49
N SER A 140 -6.50 -2.50 -6.37
CA SER A 140 -5.85 -3.76 -6.01
C SER A 140 -5.07 -4.29 -7.20
N THR A 141 -3.82 -4.66 -6.98
CA THR A 141 -2.95 -5.21 -8.03
C THR A 141 -1.72 -5.90 -7.46
N ASP A 142 -1.06 -6.66 -8.31
CA ASP A 142 0.27 -7.19 -8.05
C ASP A 142 1.29 -6.33 -8.78
N VAL A 143 2.31 -5.88 -8.07
CA VAL A 143 3.38 -5.03 -8.61
C VAL A 143 4.74 -5.58 -8.23
N TYR A 144 5.68 -5.51 -9.17
CA TYR A 144 7.09 -5.77 -8.89
C TYR A 144 7.76 -4.48 -8.43
N LEU A 145 8.46 -4.52 -7.29
CA LEU A 145 9.19 -3.39 -6.72
C LEU A 145 10.65 -3.78 -6.50
N ASN A 146 11.58 -2.96 -6.97
CA ASN A 146 12.98 -3.00 -6.55
C ASN A 146 13.15 -2.26 -5.23
N VAL A 147 14.27 -2.48 -4.55
CA VAL A 147 14.63 -1.68 -3.37
C VAL A 147 14.73 -0.19 -3.78
N GLY A 148 14.04 0.68 -3.05
CA GLY A 148 13.96 2.12 -3.32
C GLY A 148 12.81 2.54 -4.24
N ASP A 149 12.16 1.61 -4.95
CA ASP A 149 10.89 1.91 -5.63
C ASP A 149 9.83 2.24 -4.58
N TYR A 150 8.94 3.17 -4.88
CA TYR A 150 7.85 3.55 -3.99
C TYR A 150 6.49 3.50 -4.69
N ILE A 151 5.48 3.08 -3.94
CA ILE A 151 4.09 3.03 -4.38
C ILE A 151 3.24 4.03 -3.59
N GLU A 152 2.37 4.72 -4.30
CA GLU A 152 1.44 5.71 -3.75
C GLU A 152 0.00 5.38 -4.14
N LEU A 153 -0.91 5.52 -3.18
CA LEU A 153 -2.35 5.51 -3.43
C LEU A 153 -2.79 6.91 -3.87
N GLN A 154 -3.50 7.00 -4.98
CA GLN A 154 -4.10 8.24 -5.45
C GLN A 154 -5.60 8.11 -5.58
N CYS A 155 -6.27 9.24 -5.48
CA CYS A 155 -7.72 9.33 -5.54
C CYS A 155 -8.21 10.48 -6.40
N LEU A 156 -9.45 10.40 -6.86
CA LEU A 156 -10.10 11.40 -7.68
C LEU A 156 -11.60 11.47 -7.36
N GLN A 157 -12.15 12.67 -7.37
CA GLN A 157 -13.60 12.91 -7.34
C GLN A 157 -13.98 14.05 -8.31
N ASN A 158 -15.10 13.90 -9.02
CA ASN A 158 -15.58 14.89 -10.00
C ASN A 158 -17.02 15.38 -9.68
N SER A 159 -17.35 15.54 -8.41
CA SER A 159 -18.69 15.96 -7.96
C SER A 159 -19.14 17.35 -8.42
N ALA A 160 -18.24 18.18 -8.97
CA ALA A 160 -18.45 19.59 -9.29
C ALA A 160 -18.92 20.43 -8.08
N ALA A 161 -18.74 19.90 -6.87
CA ALA A 161 -19.14 20.51 -5.60
C ALA A 161 -17.91 20.93 -4.79
N ASN A 162 -18.15 21.33 -3.54
CA ASN A 162 -17.11 21.59 -2.55
C ASN A 162 -16.15 20.38 -2.39
N PRO A 163 -14.92 20.61 -1.93
CA PRO A 163 -13.99 19.52 -1.61
C PRO A 163 -14.63 18.48 -0.69
N LEU A 164 -14.31 17.20 -0.95
CA LEU A 164 -14.77 16.07 -0.17
C LEU A 164 -13.67 15.63 0.78
N ASN A 165 -14.01 15.51 2.06
CA ASN A 165 -13.08 14.94 3.03
C ASN A 165 -12.97 13.43 2.83
N LEU A 166 -11.74 12.93 2.92
CA LEU A 166 -11.49 11.51 3.09
C LEU A 166 -11.79 11.09 4.53
N THR A 167 -12.21 9.84 4.71
CA THR A 167 -12.47 9.31 6.05
C THR A 167 -11.17 9.11 6.80
N SER A 168 -10.98 9.87 7.89
CA SER A 168 -9.82 9.81 8.79
C SER A 168 -10.27 9.55 10.23
N ASN A 169 -10.31 8.28 10.65
CA ASN A 169 -10.67 7.92 12.03
C ASN A 169 -10.32 6.44 12.34
N ALA A 170 -9.54 6.18 13.40
CA ALA A 170 -9.28 4.83 13.89
C ALA A 170 -10.52 4.12 14.47
N ALA A 171 -11.59 4.84 14.78
CA ALA A 171 -12.83 4.29 15.32
C ALA A 171 -13.82 3.78 14.26
N LEU A 172 -13.52 3.96 12.97
CA LEU A 172 -14.33 3.48 11.86
C LEU A 172 -13.62 2.33 11.14
N ASP A 173 -14.38 1.31 10.74
CA ASP A 173 -13.88 0.13 10.00
C ASP A 173 -13.61 0.42 8.51
N TYR A 174 -13.95 1.63 8.02
CA TYR A 174 -13.78 2.08 6.64
C TYR A 174 -12.83 3.27 6.48
N ALA A 175 -11.78 3.36 7.30
CA ALA A 175 -10.74 4.38 7.12
C ALA A 175 -10.04 4.25 5.75
N THR A 176 -9.63 5.38 5.18
CA THR A 176 -8.79 5.40 3.98
C THR A 176 -7.43 4.78 4.31
N HIS A 177 -7.00 3.77 3.54
CA HIS A 177 -5.81 2.98 3.86
C HIS A 177 -5.12 2.38 2.63
N MET A 178 -3.87 1.97 2.84
CA MET A 178 -3.05 1.22 1.90
C MET A 178 -2.37 0.05 2.61
N ARG A 179 -2.38 -1.12 1.97
CA ARG A 179 -1.69 -2.33 2.38
C ARG A 179 -0.73 -2.78 1.29
N VAL A 180 0.44 -3.25 1.70
CA VAL A 180 1.46 -3.80 0.81
C VAL A 180 1.96 -5.10 1.43
N ARG A 181 1.85 -6.20 0.70
CA ARG A 181 2.21 -7.54 1.18
C ARG A 181 3.12 -8.22 0.17
N TRP A 182 4.27 -8.71 0.62
CA TRP A 182 5.14 -9.51 -0.22
C TRP A 182 4.48 -10.85 -0.57
N ILE A 183 4.54 -11.25 -1.84
CA ILE A 183 3.91 -12.49 -2.32
C ILE A 183 4.89 -13.45 -2.99
N ALA A 184 5.96 -12.95 -3.61
CA ALA A 184 6.95 -13.81 -4.28
C ALA A 184 8.28 -13.10 -4.52
N ALA A 185 9.34 -13.91 -4.66
CA ALA A 185 10.63 -13.46 -5.15
C ALA A 185 10.57 -13.13 -6.66
N THR A 186 11.64 -12.54 -7.18
CA THR A 186 11.83 -12.18 -8.60
C THR A 186 11.82 -13.39 -9.51
#